data_AF-A0A8K0D922-F1
#
_entry.id   AF-A0A8K0D922-F1
#
_cell.length_a   1.000
_cell.length_b   1.000
_cell.length_c   1.000
_cell.angle_alpha   90.00
_cell.angle_beta   90.00
_cell.angle_gamma   90.00
#
_symmetry.space_group_name_H-M   'P 1'
#
loop_
_entity.id
_entity.type
_entity.pdbx_description
1 polymer ?
#
loop_
_entity_poly.entity_id
_entity_poly.type
_entity_poly.pdbx_seq_one_letter_code
_entity_poly.pdbx_strand_id
1 'polypeptide(L)'
;MLHNAFKESQVFLHAKDLTTTAETAENLLEVVNESIDVAQKLYNTKVYCIVSDNASNMKKMGQLSGLWYSNCNSHTANLLAKDISNTPEIALCLAQAHSVLKEFKHPELERRVTENKGYRMKLPCDTRWCSNLDASSCLVSNFPIMRQVVVASSNDLKIKQDVKKLLFDDDFETQCQDCIDLLNPICELINTAHSAECTLADVVDLWLNLKTNHVYNKEHYREIIQRRVESALNIYALTAYYLDINKDFKKLQDDMQEKVYNFLLEELHKNGIEEWVQFRESMEIFKSLKEKGITNWQSFWKTAKLKCPKLSELAMKLLKIPASSVQIERLFSNWSYVHSSVRNRLTFDRSKKLLYVYYSLKLTDNNKSEEY
;
A
#
# COMPACT_ATOMS: atom_id res chain seq x y z
N MET A 1 -5.58 -9.85 10.79
CA MET A 1 -4.97 -11.13 10.33
C MET A 1 -3.69 -11.35 11.10
N LEU A 2 -3.25 -12.60 11.23
CA LEU A 2 -1.99 -12.96 11.88
C LEU A 2 -1.00 -13.48 10.84
N HIS A 3 0.19 -12.88 10.77
CA HIS A 3 1.27 -13.27 9.86
C HIS A 3 2.39 -13.93 10.67
N ASN A 4 2.89 -15.08 10.23
CA ASN A 4 3.99 -15.76 10.91
C ASN A 4 5.34 -15.21 10.45
N ALA A 5 6.19 -14.80 11.40
CA ALA A 5 7.53 -14.26 11.10
C ALA A 5 8.50 -15.26 10.47
N PHE A 6 8.31 -16.57 10.70
CA PHE A 6 9.28 -17.62 10.36
C PHE A 6 8.78 -18.60 9.29
N LYS A 7 7.49 -18.55 8.96
CA LYS A 7 6.81 -19.41 7.98
C LYS A 7 5.98 -18.56 7.03
N GLU A 8 5.69 -19.08 5.83
CA GLU A 8 4.83 -18.40 4.84
C GLU A 8 3.34 -18.59 5.14
N SER A 9 3.00 -18.83 6.40
CA SER A 9 1.62 -19.04 6.85
C SER A 9 1.03 -17.74 7.37
N GLN A 10 -0.19 -17.45 6.95
CA GLN A 10 -1.04 -16.39 7.49
C GLN A 10 -2.40 -16.98 7.88
N VAL A 11 -3.08 -16.37 8.85
CA VAL A 11 -4.40 -16.83 9.30
C VAL A 11 -5.32 -15.65 9.61
N PHE A 12 -6.59 -15.78 9.24
CA PHE A 12 -7.63 -14.90 9.77
C PHE A 12 -7.91 -15.27 11.23
N LEU A 13 -7.58 -14.36 12.14
CA LEU A 13 -7.61 -14.64 13.58
C LEU A 13 -8.95 -14.28 14.21
N HIS A 14 -9.38 -13.03 14.05
CA HIS A 14 -10.55 -12.49 14.71
C HIS A 14 -11.12 -11.29 13.94
N ALA A 15 -12.40 -10.99 14.21
CA ALA A 15 -13.05 -9.74 13.85
C ALA A 15 -14.01 -9.34 14.97
N LYS A 16 -14.13 -8.04 15.22
CA LYS A 16 -15.04 -7.43 16.19
C LYS A 16 -15.99 -6.48 15.46
N ASP A 17 -17.26 -6.49 15.85
CA ASP A 17 -18.23 -5.49 15.43
C ASP A 17 -18.15 -4.30 16.38
N LEU A 18 -17.85 -3.12 15.84
CA LEU A 18 -17.73 -1.87 16.59
C LEU A 18 -18.90 -0.93 16.34
N THR A 19 -19.99 -1.36 15.70
CA THR A 19 -21.12 -0.48 15.31
C THR A 19 -21.71 0.31 16.49
N THR A 20 -21.71 -0.25 17.70
CA THR A 20 -22.24 0.39 18.92
C THR A 20 -21.16 0.95 19.85
N THR A 21 -19.89 0.90 19.43
CA THR A 21 -18.74 1.22 20.27
C THR A 21 -17.92 2.31 19.60
N ALA A 22 -17.54 3.35 20.33
CA ALA A 22 -16.67 4.38 19.77
C ALA A 22 -15.30 3.78 19.41
N GLU A 23 -14.77 4.10 18.23
CA GLU A 23 -13.45 3.66 17.75
C GLU A 23 -12.31 4.47 18.38
N THR A 24 -12.32 4.65 19.70
CA THR A 24 -11.23 5.32 20.43
C THR A 24 -9.99 4.43 20.48
N ALA A 25 -8.82 5.02 20.69
CA ALA A 25 -7.56 4.28 20.77
C ALA A 25 -7.58 3.22 21.88
N GLU A 26 -8.22 3.53 23.00
CA GLU A 26 -8.35 2.67 24.17
C GLU A 26 -9.25 1.46 23.86
N ASN A 27 -10.40 1.67 23.22
CA ASN A 27 -11.29 0.57 22.82
C ASN A 27 -10.64 -0.32 21.74
N LEU A 28 -9.90 0.28 20.80
CA LEU A 28 -9.14 -0.48 19.80
C LEU A 28 -8.03 -1.32 20.45
N LEU A 29 -7.37 -0.80 21.49
CA LEU A 29 -6.37 -1.54 22.25
C LEU A 29 -6.96 -2.77 22.95
N GLU A 30 -8.16 -2.66 23.52
CA GLU A 30 -8.86 -3.82 24.10
C GLU A 30 -9.09 -4.92 23.04
N VAL A 31 -9.52 -4.56 21.84
CA VAL A 31 -9.70 -5.51 20.73
C VAL A 31 -8.38 -6.17 20.32
N VAL A 32 -7.27 -5.42 20.32
CA VAL A 32 -5.94 -5.97 20.05
C VAL A 32 -5.51 -6.93 21.15
N ASN A 33 -5.71 -6.59 22.43
CA ASN A 33 -5.38 -7.46 23.55
C ASN A 33 -6.19 -8.76 23.53
N GLU A 34 -7.50 -8.69 23.29
CA GLU A 34 -8.34 -9.86 23.05
C GLU A 34 -7.77 -10.73 21.91
N SER A 35 -7.34 -10.10 20.82
CA SER A 35 -6.77 -10.81 19.67
C SER A 35 -5.43 -11.47 20.01
N ILE A 36 -4.56 -10.81 20.78
CA ILE A 36 -3.28 -11.37 21.27
C ILE A 36 -3.54 -12.61 22.13
N ASP A 37 -4.51 -12.55 23.03
CA ASP A 37 -4.91 -13.70 23.86
C ASP A 37 -5.41 -14.87 23.02
N VAL A 38 -6.22 -14.60 22.00
CA VAL A 38 -6.71 -15.62 21.06
C VAL A 38 -5.54 -16.24 20.29
N ALA A 39 -4.60 -15.43 19.81
CA ALA A 39 -3.41 -15.93 19.10
C ALA A 39 -2.55 -16.84 19.99
N GLN A 40 -2.34 -16.44 21.25
CA GLN A 40 -1.58 -17.24 22.22
C GLN A 40 -2.30 -18.55 22.55
N LYS A 41 -3.63 -18.54 22.74
CA LYS A 41 -4.41 -19.76 23.06
C LYS A 41 -4.50 -20.74 21.90
N LEU A 42 -4.68 -20.25 20.66
CA LEU A 42 -4.88 -21.12 19.49
C LEU A 42 -3.57 -21.61 18.88
N TYR A 43 -2.52 -20.77 18.89
CA TYR A 43 -1.28 -21.04 18.15
C TYR A 43 -0.02 -21.04 19.00
N ASN A 44 -0.14 -20.81 20.32
CA ASN A 44 1.00 -20.71 21.24
C ASN A 44 2.08 -19.72 20.74
N THR A 45 1.64 -18.54 20.29
CA THR A 45 2.50 -17.54 19.64
C THR A 45 2.42 -16.19 20.32
N LYS A 46 3.54 -15.47 20.31
CA LYS A 46 3.65 -14.10 20.77
C LYS A 46 3.52 -13.13 19.58
N VAL A 47 2.68 -12.12 19.73
CA VAL A 47 2.58 -11.02 18.77
C VAL A 47 3.67 -10.00 19.11
N TYR A 48 4.37 -9.51 18.08
CA TYR A 48 5.48 -8.56 18.25
C TYR A 48 5.25 -7.23 17.51
N CYS A 49 4.34 -7.22 16.53
CA CYS A 49 4.07 -6.05 15.71
C CYS A 49 2.59 -5.94 15.34
N ILE A 50 2.10 -4.70 15.28
CA ILE A 50 0.79 -4.32 14.77
C ILE A 50 0.99 -3.51 13.48
N VAL A 51 0.20 -3.84 12.46
CA VAL A 51 0.13 -3.07 11.22
C VAL A 51 -1.30 -2.61 11.00
N SER A 52 -1.51 -1.31 10.82
CA SER A 52 -2.83 -0.72 10.59
C SER A 52 -2.74 0.51 9.67
N ASP A 53 -3.90 1.08 9.34
CA ASP A 53 -3.97 2.36 8.65
C ASP A 53 -3.41 3.52 9.51
N ASN A 54 -3.39 4.71 8.92
CA ASN A 54 -2.77 5.88 9.51
C ASN A 54 -3.72 6.77 10.32
N ALA A 55 -4.93 6.30 10.63
CA ALA A 55 -5.89 7.05 11.43
C ALA A 55 -5.29 7.39 12.80
N SER A 56 -5.66 8.55 13.35
CA SER A 56 -5.12 9.06 14.62
C SER A 56 -5.32 8.06 15.77
N ASN A 57 -6.49 7.43 15.84
CA ASN A 57 -6.81 6.46 16.90
C ASN A 57 -6.02 5.16 16.73
N MET A 58 -5.75 4.72 15.50
CA MET A 58 -4.90 3.55 15.23
C MET A 58 -3.45 3.80 15.64
N LYS A 59 -2.90 4.97 15.30
CA LYS A 59 -1.55 5.38 15.71
C LYS A 59 -1.41 5.45 17.23
N LYS A 60 -2.38 6.07 17.90
CA LYS A 60 -2.38 6.17 19.36
C LYS A 60 -2.53 4.79 20.02
N MET A 61 -3.38 3.91 19.46
CA MET A 61 -3.49 2.52 19.92
C MET A 61 -2.17 1.78 19.80
N GLY A 62 -1.47 1.92 18.66
CA GLY A 62 -0.15 1.35 18.44
C GLY A 62 0.85 1.76 19.52
N GLN A 63 0.90 3.05 19.85
CA GLN A 63 1.75 3.59 20.92
C GLN A 63 1.40 3.01 22.29
N LEU A 64 0.11 2.88 22.61
CA LEU A 64 -0.35 2.35 23.89
C LEU A 64 -0.14 0.83 24.03
N SER A 65 0.01 0.10 22.91
CA SER A 65 0.15 -1.36 22.92
C SER A 65 1.47 -1.86 23.50
N GLY A 66 2.52 -1.03 23.47
CA GLY A 66 3.90 -1.46 23.80
C GLY A 66 4.51 -2.46 22.82
N LEU A 67 3.83 -2.77 21.71
CA LEU A 67 4.36 -3.56 20.60
C LEU A 67 4.96 -2.64 19.52
N TRP A 68 5.73 -3.22 18.61
CA TRP A 68 6.12 -2.48 17.40
C TRP A 68 4.89 -2.11 16.59
N TYR A 69 4.86 -0.89 16.06
CA TYR A 69 3.72 -0.39 15.30
C TYR A 69 4.16 0.14 13.94
N SER A 70 3.65 -0.48 12.87
CA SER A 70 3.94 -0.06 11.50
C SER A 70 2.71 0.49 10.79
N ASN A 71 2.90 1.61 10.11
CA ASN A 71 1.89 2.26 9.29
C ASN A 71 1.69 1.49 7.98
N CYS A 72 0.46 1.43 7.48
CA CYS A 72 0.18 0.87 6.18
C CYS A 72 0.72 1.78 5.07
N ASN A 73 1.74 1.31 4.33
CA ASN A 73 2.40 2.11 3.31
C ASN A 73 1.50 2.45 2.13
N SER A 74 0.65 1.51 1.70
CA SER A 74 -0.30 1.79 0.63
C SER A 74 -1.34 2.84 1.05
N HIS A 75 -1.74 2.87 2.33
CA HIS A 75 -2.60 3.92 2.84
C HIS A 75 -1.86 5.26 2.85
N THR A 76 -0.59 5.31 3.29
CA THR A 76 0.26 6.51 3.19
C THR A 76 0.38 7.01 1.75
N ALA A 77 0.53 6.11 0.79
CA ALA A 77 0.62 6.42 -0.62
C ALA A 77 -0.70 6.93 -1.22
N ASN A 78 -1.84 6.35 -0.81
CA ASN A 78 -3.16 6.86 -1.16
C ASN A 78 -3.38 8.27 -0.60
N LEU A 79 -2.92 8.54 0.62
CA LEU A 79 -2.97 9.89 1.19
C LEU A 79 -2.05 10.87 0.43
N LEU A 80 -0.88 10.42 -0.05
CA LEU A 80 -0.06 11.24 -0.94
C LEU A 80 -0.79 11.56 -2.25
N ALA A 81 -1.40 10.56 -2.90
CA ALA A 81 -2.18 10.77 -4.12
C ALA A 81 -3.31 11.77 -3.90
N LYS A 82 -3.99 11.70 -2.75
CA LYS A 82 -5.00 12.67 -2.32
C LYS A 82 -4.43 14.08 -2.17
N ASP A 83 -3.31 14.23 -1.47
CA ASP A 83 -2.72 15.55 -1.23
C ASP A 83 -2.30 16.22 -2.55
N ILE A 84 -1.66 15.47 -3.45
CA ILE A 84 -1.28 15.95 -4.79
C ILE A 84 -2.53 16.27 -5.63
N SER A 85 -3.55 15.41 -5.59
CA SER A 85 -4.80 15.65 -6.32
C SER A 85 -5.57 16.88 -5.83
N ASN A 86 -5.33 17.31 -4.59
CA ASN A 86 -5.98 18.47 -3.98
C ASN A 86 -5.21 19.77 -4.20
N THR A 87 -4.04 19.76 -4.85
CA THR A 87 -3.38 21.03 -5.22
C THR A 87 -4.24 21.76 -6.26
N PRO A 88 -4.36 23.10 -6.19
CA PRO A 88 -5.38 23.83 -6.96
C PRO A 88 -5.38 23.53 -8.46
N GLU A 89 -4.20 23.45 -9.06
CA GLU A 89 -4.01 23.17 -10.48
C GLU A 89 -4.44 21.75 -10.87
N ILE A 90 -4.10 20.75 -10.05
CA ILE A 90 -4.46 19.35 -10.31
C ILE A 90 -5.95 19.13 -10.03
N ALA A 91 -6.47 19.68 -8.94
CA ALA A 91 -7.88 19.58 -8.57
C ALA A 91 -8.79 20.16 -9.66
N LEU A 92 -8.42 21.32 -10.24
CA LEU A 92 -9.14 21.93 -11.34
C LEU A 92 -9.13 21.04 -12.58
N CYS A 93 -7.94 20.56 -12.99
CA CYS A 93 -7.80 19.69 -14.15
C CYS A 93 -8.60 18.39 -13.99
N LEU A 94 -8.55 17.75 -12.82
CA LEU A 94 -9.31 16.53 -12.54
C LEU A 94 -10.82 16.78 -12.57
N ALA A 95 -11.30 17.91 -12.04
CA ALA A 95 -12.71 18.29 -12.09
C ALA A 95 -13.18 18.53 -13.53
N GLN A 96 -12.38 19.22 -14.35
CA GLN A 96 -12.65 19.44 -15.77
C GLN A 96 -12.65 18.11 -16.54
N ALA A 97 -11.65 17.25 -16.31
CA ALA A 97 -11.56 15.92 -16.93
C ALA A 97 -12.79 15.05 -16.59
N HIS A 98 -13.18 15.04 -15.32
CA HIS A 98 -14.40 14.35 -14.89
C HIS A 98 -15.65 14.93 -15.59
N SER A 99 -15.74 16.26 -15.76
CA SER A 99 -16.89 16.88 -16.45
C SER A 99 -17.01 16.41 -17.91
N VAL A 100 -15.89 16.31 -18.63
CA VAL A 100 -15.84 15.83 -20.02
C VAL A 100 -16.23 14.35 -20.07
N LEU A 101 -15.57 13.51 -19.27
CA LEU A 101 -15.83 12.07 -19.23
C LEU A 101 -17.29 11.76 -18.85
N LYS A 102 -17.87 12.52 -17.92
CA LYS A 102 -19.27 12.36 -17.49
C LYS A 102 -20.25 12.71 -18.61
N GLU A 103 -19.98 13.74 -19.40
CA GLU A 103 -20.79 14.08 -20.57
C GLU A 103 -20.73 12.96 -21.62
N PHE A 104 -19.53 12.45 -21.90
CA PHE A 104 -19.31 11.36 -22.86
C PHE A 104 -19.72 9.97 -22.35
N LYS A 105 -20.03 9.83 -21.06
CA LYS A 105 -20.63 8.60 -20.50
C LYS A 105 -22.08 8.41 -20.93
N HIS A 106 -22.72 9.43 -21.52
CA HIS A 106 -24.07 9.29 -22.05
C HIS A 106 -24.11 8.23 -23.16
N PRO A 107 -25.11 7.31 -23.18
CA PRO A 107 -25.11 6.13 -24.04
C PRO A 107 -24.82 6.40 -25.52
N GLU A 108 -25.42 7.44 -26.11
CA GLU A 108 -25.22 7.77 -27.53
C GLU A 108 -23.82 8.32 -27.82
N LEU A 109 -23.23 9.10 -26.91
CA LEU A 109 -21.88 9.63 -27.06
C LEU A 109 -20.83 8.54 -26.86
N GLU A 110 -20.99 7.71 -25.82
CA GLU A 110 -20.08 6.59 -25.55
C GLU A 110 -20.12 5.57 -26.70
N ARG A 111 -21.31 5.30 -27.26
CA ARG A 111 -21.47 4.46 -28.45
C ARG A 111 -20.70 5.02 -29.64
N ARG A 112 -20.87 6.31 -29.97
CA ARG A 112 -20.14 6.92 -31.10
C ARG A 112 -18.63 6.90 -30.90
N VAL A 113 -18.14 7.18 -29.69
CA VAL A 113 -16.70 7.09 -29.39
C VAL A 113 -16.19 5.66 -29.62
N THR A 114 -16.90 4.66 -29.11
CA THR A 114 -16.48 3.25 -29.24
C THR A 114 -16.59 2.71 -30.67
N GLU A 115 -17.61 3.11 -31.44
CA GLU A 115 -17.74 2.80 -32.88
C GLU A 115 -16.60 3.39 -33.70
N ASN A 116 -16.08 4.55 -33.28
CA ASN A 116 -14.89 5.19 -33.87
C ASN A 116 -13.58 4.69 -33.24
N LYS A 117 -13.57 3.49 -32.66
CA LYS A 117 -12.39 2.83 -32.05
C LYS A 117 -11.80 3.53 -30.83
N GLY A 118 -12.54 4.43 -30.19
CA GLY A 118 -12.19 4.98 -28.89
C GLY A 118 -12.47 4.00 -27.74
N TYR A 119 -11.96 4.31 -26.56
CA TYR A 119 -12.17 3.53 -25.34
C TYR A 119 -13.49 3.88 -24.66
N ARG A 120 -14.05 2.93 -23.90
CA ARG A 120 -15.18 3.21 -23.00
C ARG A 120 -14.75 4.16 -21.89
N MET A 121 -15.64 5.09 -21.52
CA MET A 121 -15.34 6.12 -20.53
C MET A 121 -15.15 5.49 -19.15
N LYS A 122 -13.99 5.73 -18.55
CA LYS A 122 -13.71 5.41 -17.14
C LYS A 122 -13.97 6.66 -16.31
N LEU A 123 -14.87 6.56 -15.32
CA LEU A 123 -15.12 7.64 -14.36
C LEU A 123 -14.26 7.41 -13.11
N PRO A 124 -13.78 8.49 -12.48
CA PRO A 124 -13.07 8.37 -11.22
C PRO A 124 -13.99 7.83 -10.13
N CYS A 125 -13.39 7.11 -9.18
CA CYS A 125 -14.01 6.58 -7.98
C CYS A 125 -13.37 7.28 -6.77
N ASP A 126 -14.18 8.02 -6.01
CA ASP A 126 -13.72 8.87 -4.91
C ASP A 126 -12.87 8.14 -3.85
N THR A 127 -13.05 6.82 -3.72
CA THR A 127 -12.35 5.99 -2.73
C THR A 127 -11.12 5.27 -3.28
N ARG A 128 -10.75 5.46 -4.56
CA ARG A 128 -9.59 4.80 -5.19
C ARG A 128 -8.80 5.81 -6.01
N TRP A 129 -7.72 6.37 -5.46
CA TRP A 129 -6.99 7.47 -6.11
C TRP A 129 -6.37 7.09 -7.46
N CYS A 130 -5.95 5.84 -7.66
CA CYS A 130 -5.50 5.36 -8.97
C CYS A 130 -6.58 5.45 -10.06
N SER A 131 -7.86 5.56 -9.69
CA SER A 131 -8.93 5.75 -10.67
C SER A 131 -8.95 7.14 -11.30
N ASN A 132 -8.38 8.16 -10.64
CA ASN A 132 -8.18 9.48 -11.26
C ASN A 132 -7.16 9.37 -12.40
N LEU A 133 -6.07 8.62 -12.18
CA LEU A 133 -5.11 8.31 -13.24
C LEU A 133 -5.78 7.55 -14.38
N ASP A 134 -6.52 6.47 -14.09
CA ASP A 134 -7.27 5.71 -15.11
C ASP A 134 -8.23 6.60 -15.93
N ALA A 135 -8.94 7.52 -15.27
CA ALA A 135 -9.87 8.44 -15.89
C ALA A 135 -9.14 9.44 -16.79
N SER A 136 -8.08 10.09 -16.30
CA SER A 136 -7.28 11.03 -17.08
C SER A 136 -6.62 10.36 -18.28
N SER A 137 -6.01 9.18 -18.10
CA SER A 137 -5.44 8.40 -19.22
C SER A 137 -6.51 7.99 -20.24
N CYS A 138 -7.71 7.65 -19.77
CA CYS A 138 -8.85 7.36 -20.65
C CYS A 138 -9.28 8.59 -21.45
N LEU A 139 -9.31 9.78 -20.82
CA LEU A 139 -9.64 11.04 -21.50
C LEU A 139 -8.59 11.37 -22.55
N VAL A 140 -7.30 11.36 -22.18
CA VAL A 140 -6.19 11.69 -23.10
C VAL A 140 -6.21 10.77 -24.32
N SER A 141 -6.37 9.46 -24.10
CA SER A 141 -6.46 8.49 -25.20
C SER A 141 -7.66 8.70 -26.13
N ASN A 142 -8.70 9.39 -25.65
CA ASN A 142 -9.94 9.61 -26.39
C ASN A 142 -10.07 11.02 -26.99
N PHE A 143 -9.21 12.00 -26.68
CA PHE A 143 -9.31 13.36 -27.23
C PHE A 143 -9.48 13.38 -28.75
N PRO A 144 -8.66 12.69 -29.56
CA PRO A 144 -8.79 12.73 -31.02
C PRO A 144 -10.17 12.23 -31.50
N ILE A 145 -10.66 11.14 -30.92
CA ILE A 145 -11.94 10.53 -31.29
C ILE A 145 -13.11 11.38 -30.80
N MET A 146 -13.03 11.92 -29.58
CA MET A 146 -14.05 12.83 -29.05
C MET A 146 -14.19 14.08 -29.92
N ARG A 147 -13.07 14.70 -30.31
CA ARG A 147 -13.05 15.85 -31.24
C ARG A 147 -13.74 15.51 -32.56
N GLN A 148 -13.41 14.35 -33.17
CA GLN A 148 -14.05 13.87 -34.39
C GLN A 148 -15.55 13.69 -34.22
N VAL A 149 -16.00 13.06 -33.13
CA VAL A 149 -17.43 12.85 -32.84
C VAL A 149 -18.16 14.19 -32.70
N VAL A 150 -17.56 15.19 -32.04
CA VAL A 150 -18.16 16.52 -31.91
C VAL A 150 -18.29 17.21 -33.26
N VAL A 151 -17.23 17.20 -34.08
CA VAL A 151 -17.24 17.83 -35.42
C VAL A 151 -18.27 17.16 -36.34
N ALA A 152 -18.27 15.83 -36.39
CA ALA A 152 -19.18 15.05 -37.25
C ALA A 152 -20.65 15.17 -36.83
N SER A 153 -20.92 15.51 -35.57
CA SER A 153 -22.27 15.53 -34.99
C SER A 153 -22.77 16.93 -34.67
N SER A 154 -22.18 17.97 -35.29
CA SER A 154 -22.33 19.38 -34.92
C SER A 154 -23.77 19.88 -34.77
N ASN A 155 -24.75 19.23 -35.42
CA ASN A 155 -26.18 19.59 -35.36
C ASN A 155 -27.09 18.59 -34.61
N ASP A 156 -26.64 17.37 -34.31
CA ASP A 156 -27.51 16.29 -33.79
C ASP A 156 -27.32 16.02 -32.28
N LEU A 157 -26.15 16.36 -31.72
CA LEU A 157 -25.82 16.04 -30.33
C LEU A 157 -25.77 17.28 -29.46
N LYS A 158 -26.61 17.28 -28.41
CA LYS A 158 -26.59 18.28 -27.35
C LYS A 158 -25.42 18.00 -26.41
N ILE A 159 -24.27 18.60 -26.71
CA ILE A 159 -23.08 18.60 -25.84
C ILE A 159 -22.94 20.00 -25.25
N LYS A 160 -22.70 20.10 -23.95
CA LYS A 160 -22.48 21.39 -23.26
C LYS A 160 -21.36 22.20 -23.90
N GLN A 161 -21.56 23.51 -24.00
CA GLN A 161 -20.59 24.42 -24.61
C GLN A 161 -19.25 24.42 -23.88
N ASP A 162 -19.25 24.33 -22.55
CA ASP A 162 -18.00 24.31 -21.77
C ASP A 162 -17.20 23.03 -22.01
N VAL A 163 -17.87 21.88 -22.20
CA VAL A 163 -17.21 20.62 -22.58
C VAL A 163 -16.61 20.72 -23.98
N LYS A 164 -17.30 21.37 -24.93
CA LYS A 164 -16.74 21.62 -26.27
C LYS A 164 -15.49 22.50 -26.18
N LYS A 165 -15.52 23.58 -25.40
CA LYS A 165 -14.34 24.44 -25.21
C LYS A 165 -13.15 23.64 -24.68
N LEU A 166 -13.35 22.85 -23.61
CA LEU A 166 -12.30 22.01 -23.03
C LEU A 166 -11.75 20.98 -24.03
N LEU A 167 -12.61 20.35 -24.83
CA LEU A 167 -12.14 19.37 -25.82
C LEU A 167 -11.21 19.95 -26.88
N PHE A 168 -11.42 21.20 -27.28
CA PHE A 168 -10.59 21.89 -28.28
C PHE A 168 -9.55 22.84 -27.65
N ASP A 169 -9.32 22.71 -26.34
CA ASP A 169 -8.28 23.42 -25.61
C ASP A 169 -7.04 22.54 -25.51
N ASP A 170 -6.00 22.87 -26.28
CA ASP A 170 -4.75 22.11 -26.30
C ASP A 170 -3.96 22.27 -24.97
N ASP A 171 -4.14 23.38 -24.26
CA ASP A 171 -3.55 23.59 -22.94
C ASP A 171 -4.20 22.64 -21.93
N PHE A 172 -5.52 22.42 -22.02
CA PHE A 172 -6.22 21.46 -21.18
C PHE A 172 -5.80 20.01 -21.44
N GLU A 173 -5.60 19.62 -22.71
CA GLU A 173 -5.06 18.30 -23.05
C GLU A 173 -3.65 18.10 -22.46
N THR A 174 -2.80 19.13 -22.54
CA THR A 174 -1.46 19.13 -21.94
C THR A 174 -1.53 19.01 -20.41
N GLN A 175 -2.41 19.76 -19.76
CA GLN A 175 -2.62 19.67 -18.30
C GLN A 175 -3.09 18.27 -17.86
N CYS A 176 -3.93 17.62 -18.66
CA CYS A 176 -4.33 16.23 -18.39
C CYS A 176 -3.14 15.28 -18.45
N GLN A 177 -2.23 15.47 -19.42
CA GLN A 177 -1.00 14.68 -19.50
C GLN A 177 -0.06 14.95 -18.32
N ASP A 178 0.14 16.21 -17.94
CA ASP A 178 0.94 16.58 -16.76
C ASP A 178 0.38 15.93 -15.47
N CYS A 179 -0.95 15.88 -15.32
CA CYS A 179 -1.60 15.20 -14.21
C CYS A 179 -1.32 13.69 -14.21
N ILE A 180 -1.33 13.05 -15.39
CA ILE A 180 -0.99 11.63 -15.53
C ILE A 180 0.45 11.41 -15.09
N ASP A 181 1.38 12.23 -15.57
CA ASP A 181 2.81 12.10 -15.28
C ASP A 181 3.09 12.28 -13.77
N LEU A 182 2.39 13.20 -13.10
CA LEU A 182 2.49 13.40 -11.65
C LEU A 182 1.91 12.24 -10.83
N LEU A 183 0.76 11.69 -11.25
CA LEU A 183 0.05 10.65 -10.51
C LEU A 183 0.59 9.24 -10.78
N ASN A 184 1.19 8.99 -11.95
CA ASN A 184 1.62 7.65 -12.35
C ASN A 184 2.64 7.02 -11.38
N PRO A 185 3.75 7.69 -11.00
CA PRO A 185 4.71 7.11 -10.05
C PRO A 185 4.09 6.81 -8.68
N ILE A 186 3.11 7.61 -8.25
CA ILE A 186 2.38 7.38 -6.99
C ILE A 186 1.50 6.13 -7.11
N CYS A 187 0.81 5.97 -8.24
CA CYS A 187 -0.04 4.80 -8.49
C CYS A 187 0.77 3.51 -8.64
N GLU A 188 1.96 3.56 -9.24
CA GLU A 188 2.92 2.44 -9.27
C GLU A 188 3.35 2.04 -7.86
N LEU A 189 3.65 3.01 -6.99
CA LEU A 189 3.97 2.75 -5.59
C LEU A 189 2.78 2.10 -4.86
N ILE A 190 1.56 2.63 -5.03
CA ILE A 190 0.33 2.08 -4.43
C ILE A 190 0.13 0.62 -4.87
N ASN A 191 0.19 0.37 -6.18
CA ASN A 191 -0.07 -0.95 -6.75
C ASN A 191 0.98 -1.98 -6.33
N THR A 192 2.25 -1.57 -6.24
CA THR A 192 3.34 -2.43 -5.79
C THR A 192 3.22 -2.74 -4.30
N ALA A 193 2.94 -1.73 -3.46
CA ALA A 193 2.73 -1.91 -2.02
C ALA A 193 1.48 -2.75 -1.67
N HIS A 194 0.53 -2.88 -2.60
CA HIS A 194 -0.62 -3.78 -2.48
C HIS A 194 -0.29 -5.25 -2.72
N SER A 195 0.88 -5.55 -3.31
CA SER A 195 1.30 -6.93 -3.55
C SER A 195 1.51 -7.67 -2.22
N ALA A 196 1.13 -8.94 -2.18
CA ALA A 196 1.35 -9.79 -1.01
C ALA A 196 2.84 -10.04 -0.72
N GLU A 197 3.66 -9.99 -1.77
CA GLU A 197 5.10 -10.21 -1.70
C GLU A 197 5.89 -8.95 -1.34
N CYS A 198 5.24 -7.79 -1.29
CA CYS A 198 5.91 -6.53 -0.99
C CYS A 198 6.29 -6.45 0.49
N THR A 199 7.59 -6.45 0.76
CA THR A 199 8.14 -6.31 2.11
C THR A 199 8.26 -4.84 2.51
N LEU A 200 8.48 -4.56 3.80
CA LEU A 200 8.81 -3.19 4.23
C LEU A 200 10.08 -2.68 3.54
N ALA A 201 11.07 -3.54 3.31
CA ALA A 201 12.31 -3.17 2.63
C ALA A 201 12.06 -2.72 1.19
N ASP A 202 11.18 -3.40 0.45
CA ASP A 202 10.83 -3.01 -0.92
C ASP A 202 10.19 -1.64 -0.99
N VAL A 203 9.34 -1.33 -0.01
CA VAL A 203 8.66 -0.03 0.02
C VAL A 203 9.62 1.13 0.28
N VAL A 204 10.73 0.90 0.98
CA VAL A 204 11.76 1.94 1.15
C VAL A 204 12.32 2.38 -0.20
N ASP A 205 12.70 1.45 -1.08
CA ASP A 205 13.17 1.80 -2.44
C ASP A 205 12.09 2.58 -3.21
N LEU A 206 10.83 2.16 -3.14
CA LEU A 206 9.73 2.83 -3.84
C LEU A 206 9.59 4.29 -3.41
N TRP A 207 9.63 4.57 -2.11
CA TRP A 207 9.54 5.94 -1.60
C TRP A 207 10.78 6.77 -1.92
N LEU A 208 11.98 6.19 -1.85
CA LEU A 208 13.21 6.90 -2.20
C LEU A 208 13.24 7.26 -3.70
N ASN A 209 12.84 6.33 -4.56
CA ASN A 209 12.72 6.55 -6.00
C ASN A 209 11.65 7.60 -6.31
N LEU A 210 10.53 7.60 -5.58
CA LEU A 210 9.50 8.62 -5.73
C LEU A 210 10.02 10.01 -5.34
N LYS A 211 10.75 10.10 -4.22
CA LYS A 211 11.35 11.35 -3.71
C LYS A 211 12.35 11.96 -4.70
N THR A 212 13.09 11.15 -5.44
CA THR A 212 14.09 11.60 -6.42
C THR A 212 13.55 11.72 -7.85
N ASN A 213 12.27 11.41 -8.07
CA ASN A 213 11.67 11.46 -9.39
C ASN A 213 11.61 12.92 -9.91
N HIS A 214 12.14 13.11 -11.13
CA HIS A 214 12.29 14.42 -11.78
C HIS A 214 10.95 15.12 -12.08
N VAL A 215 9.84 14.37 -12.16
CA VAL A 215 8.50 14.93 -12.36
C VAL A 215 8.10 15.87 -11.20
N TYR A 216 8.58 15.60 -9.98
CA TYR A 216 8.33 16.43 -8.81
C TYR A 216 9.37 17.56 -8.69
N ASN A 217 9.42 18.43 -9.70
CA ASN A 217 10.38 19.52 -9.77
C ASN A 217 9.96 20.77 -8.96
N LYS A 218 8.65 20.98 -8.73
CA LYS A 218 8.13 22.09 -7.93
C LYS A 218 8.34 21.85 -6.43
N GLU A 219 8.74 22.89 -5.71
CA GLU A 219 9.03 22.87 -4.27
C GLU A 219 7.86 22.30 -3.45
N HIS A 220 6.65 22.78 -3.70
CA HIS A 220 5.45 22.32 -2.98
C HIS A 220 5.20 20.80 -3.11
N TYR A 221 5.42 20.20 -4.29
CA TYR A 221 5.27 18.74 -4.44
C TYR A 221 6.34 18.00 -3.65
N ARG A 222 7.58 18.49 -3.65
CA ARG A 222 8.69 17.91 -2.87
C ARG A 222 8.39 17.95 -1.37
N GLU A 223 7.81 19.04 -0.87
CA GLU A 223 7.39 19.15 0.54
C GLU A 223 6.28 18.16 0.90
N ILE A 224 5.25 18.01 0.04
CA ILE A 224 4.18 17.02 0.24
C ILE A 224 4.78 15.61 0.30
N ILE A 225 5.65 15.26 -0.67
CA ILE A 225 6.28 13.94 -0.74
C ILE A 225 7.17 13.72 0.47
N GLN A 226 8.00 14.69 0.86
CA GLN A 226 8.90 14.56 2.01
C GLN A 226 8.13 14.25 3.31
N ARG A 227 7.03 14.96 3.59
CA ARG A 227 6.18 14.69 4.75
C ARG A 227 5.60 13.27 4.73
N ARG A 228 5.26 12.75 3.54
CA ARG A 228 4.71 11.39 3.39
C ARG A 228 5.80 10.32 3.49
N VAL A 229 7.00 10.59 2.98
CA VAL A 229 8.19 9.75 3.15
C VAL A 229 8.52 9.58 4.63
N GLU A 230 8.54 10.66 5.42
CA GLU A 230 8.80 10.60 6.87
C GLU A 230 7.74 9.78 7.62
N SER A 231 6.48 9.84 7.19
CA SER A 231 5.41 9.02 7.78
C SER A 231 5.46 7.56 7.33
N ALA A 232 6.02 7.26 6.17
CA ALA A 232 6.10 5.92 5.58
C ALA A 232 7.33 5.15 6.06
N LEU A 233 8.50 5.81 6.06
CA LEU A 233 9.79 5.23 6.40
C LEU A 233 10.03 5.27 7.91
N ASN A 234 9.23 4.51 8.65
CA ASN A 234 9.44 4.32 10.07
C ASN A 234 10.72 3.51 10.35
N ILE A 235 11.11 3.46 11.61
CA ILE A 235 12.33 2.75 12.02
C ILE A 235 12.32 1.27 11.60
N TYR A 236 11.17 0.60 11.70
CA TYR A 236 11.05 -0.81 11.32
C TYR A 236 11.28 -1.03 9.83
N ALA A 237 10.80 -0.13 8.96
CA ALA A 237 11.04 -0.20 7.53
C ALA A 237 12.51 0.07 7.17
N LEU A 238 13.12 1.08 7.81
CA LEU A 238 14.54 1.40 7.62
C LEU A 238 15.45 0.25 8.10
N THR A 239 15.17 -0.35 9.25
CA THR A 239 15.94 -1.48 9.76
C THR A 239 15.69 -2.75 8.95
N ALA A 240 14.46 -3.00 8.47
CA ALA A 240 14.19 -4.08 7.51
C ALA A 240 15.02 -3.88 6.24
N TYR A 241 15.05 -2.67 5.68
CA TYR A 241 15.86 -2.34 4.51
C TYR A 241 17.36 -2.57 4.76
N TYR A 242 17.88 -2.21 5.93
CA TYR A 242 19.28 -2.49 6.28
C TYR A 242 19.60 -3.99 6.37
N LEU A 243 18.67 -4.79 6.90
CA LEU A 243 18.84 -6.24 7.09
C LEU A 243 18.48 -7.06 5.84
N ASP A 244 17.94 -6.43 4.80
CA ASP A 244 17.75 -7.07 3.51
C ASP A 244 19.05 -7.05 2.71
N ILE A 245 19.56 -8.25 2.42
CA ILE A 245 20.84 -8.47 1.74
C ILE A 245 20.88 -7.96 0.29
N ASN A 246 19.73 -7.69 -0.33
CA ASN A 246 19.65 -7.20 -1.71
C ASN A 246 19.57 -5.66 -1.77
N LYS A 247 19.45 -5.00 -0.62
CA LYS A 247 19.25 -3.56 -0.54
C LYS A 247 20.57 -2.85 -0.30
N ASP A 248 20.69 -1.67 -0.89
CA ASP A 248 21.87 -0.82 -0.70
C ASP A 248 21.62 0.19 0.41
N PHE A 249 22.15 -0.11 1.60
CA PHE A 249 22.04 0.75 2.77
C PHE A 249 22.59 2.17 2.53
N LYS A 250 23.53 2.35 1.59
CA LYS A 250 24.11 3.66 1.28
C LYS A 250 23.12 4.61 0.59
N LYS A 251 22.00 4.10 0.07
CA LYS A 251 20.92 4.95 -0.45
C LYS A 251 20.18 5.71 0.65
N LEU A 252 20.26 5.27 1.90
CA LEU A 252 19.66 5.98 3.03
C LEU A 252 20.47 7.22 3.37
N GLN A 253 19.78 8.30 3.72
CA GLN A 253 20.41 9.50 4.25
C GLN A 253 21.07 9.22 5.61
N ASP A 254 22.12 9.96 5.96
CA ASP A 254 22.91 9.70 7.17
C ASP A 254 22.07 9.71 8.44
N ASP A 255 21.07 10.59 8.54
CA ASP A 255 20.15 10.66 9.68
C ASP A 255 19.27 9.40 9.80
N MET A 256 18.88 8.81 8.66
CA MET A 256 18.13 7.55 8.61
C MET A 256 19.01 6.38 8.99
N GLN A 257 20.26 6.38 8.54
CA GLN A 257 21.23 5.35 8.94
C GLN A 257 21.47 5.39 10.45
N GLU A 258 21.73 6.57 11.02
CA GLU A 258 21.94 6.75 12.46
C GLU A 258 20.76 6.23 13.28
N LYS A 259 19.53 6.52 12.87
CA LYS A 259 18.31 5.97 13.51
C LYS A 259 18.33 4.44 13.53
N VAL A 260 18.71 3.79 12.42
CA VAL A 260 18.84 2.33 12.33
C VAL A 260 19.90 1.79 13.30
N TYR A 261 21.06 2.45 13.39
CA TYR A 261 22.10 2.07 14.35
C TYR A 261 21.61 2.16 15.80
N ASN A 262 20.95 3.25 16.17
CA ASN A 262 20.43 3.45 17.52
C ASN A 262 19.36 2.40 17.88
N PHE A 263 18.44 2.11 16.96
CA PHE A 263 17.43 1.07 17.16
C PHE A 263 18.05 -0.32 17.35
N LEU A 264 19.06 -0.68 16.56
CA LEU A 264 19.74 -1.97 16.71
C LEU A 264 20.49 -2.08 18.05
N LEU A 265 21.07 -0.98 18.55
CA LEU A 265 21.70 -0.94 19.87
C LEU A 265 20.69 -1.10 21.02
N GLU A 266 19.49 -0.55 20.86
CA GLU A 266 18.41 -0.67 21.86
C GLU A 266 17.80 -2.08 21.88
N GLU A 267 17.56 -2.67 20.71
CA GLU A 267 16.89 -3.97 20.57
C GLU A 267 17.81 -5.18 20.78
N LEU A 268 19.10 -5.06 20.46
CA LEU A 268 20.05 -6.16 20.58
C LEU A 268 20.81 -6.11 21.91
N HIS A 269 20.73 -7.20 22.68
CA HIS A 269 21.62 -7.42 23.83
C HIS A 269 23.05 -7.80 23.38
N LYS A 270 23.99 -7.91 24.33
CA LYS A 270 25.42 -8.19 24.09
C LYS A 270 25.71 -9.17 22.95
N ASN A 271 25.18 -10.40 23.01
CA ASN A 271 25.44 -11.41 21.98
C ASN A 271 24.89 -11.00 20.60
N GLY A 272 23.74 -10.33 20.57
CA GLY A 272 23.15 -9.81 19.33
C GLY A 272 23.99 -8.69 18.71
N ILE A 273 24.61 -7.84 19.55
CA ILE A 273 25.54 -6.80 19.09
C ILE A 273 26.79 -7.44 18.45
N GLU A 274 27.34 -8.49 19.06
CA GLU A 274 28.47 -9.24 18.48
C GLU A 274 28.09 -9.86 17.11
N GLU A 275 26.92 -10.49 17.02
CA GLU A 275 26.38 -11.01 15.75
C GLU A 275 26.17 -9.91 14.69
N TRP A 276 25.72 -8.72 15.11
CA TRP A 276 25.54 -7.58 14.22
C TRP A 276 26.87 -7.03 13.69
N VAL A 277 27.91 -6.97 14.52
CA VAL A 277 29.27 -6.62 14.06
C VAL A 277 29.75 -7.62 13.01
N GLN A 278 29.58 -8.93 13.25
CA GLN A 278 29.90 -9.96 12.28
C GLN A 278 29.17 -9.77 10.94
N PHE A 279 27.88 -9.40 10.97
CA PHE A 279 27.11 -9.10 9.77
C PHE A 279 27.66 -7.89 9.01
N ARG A 280 27.89 -6.78 9.72
CA ARG A 280 28.37 -5.52 9.13
C ARG A 280 29.74 -5.68 8.49
N GLU A 281 30.63 -6.40 9.16
CA GLU A 281 32.00 -6.68 8.68
C GLU A 281 32.04 -7.85 7.70
N SER A 282 30.87 -8.43 7.35
CA SER A 282 30.74 -9.58 6.46
C SER A 282 31.67 -10.73 6.84
N MET A 283 31.67 -11.09 8.12
CA MET A 283 32.48 -12.16 8.68
C MET A 283 31.81 -13.52 8.56
N GLU A 284 32.61 -14.58 8.70
CA GLU A 284 32.17 -15.97 8.86
C GLU A 284 31.06 -16.41 7.87
N ILE A 285 29.88 -16.75 8.40
CA ILE A 285 28.73 -17.26 7.66
C ILE A 285 28.21 -16.24 6.66
N PHE A 286 28.23 -14.95 6.97
CA PHE A 286 27.73 -13.90 6.09
C PHE A 286 28.60 -13.73 4.85
N LYS A 287 29.93 -13.86 4.99
CA LYS A 287 30.85 -13.90 3.85
C LYS A 287 30.50 -15.05 2.91
N SER A 288 30.40 -16.26 3.47
CA SER A 288 30.14 -17.48 2.69
C SER A 288 28.79 -17.43 1.98
N LEU A 289 27.75 -16.92 2.65
CA LEU A 289 26.41 -16.79 2.06
C LEU A 289 26.39 -15.76 0.91
N LYS A 290 27.11 -14.64 1.06
CA LYS A 290 27.26 -13.63 -0.01
C LYS A 290 28.04 -14.19 -1.21
N GLU A 291 29.16 -14.88 -0.97
CA GLU A 291 29.96 -15.52 -2.04
C GLU A 291 29.19 -16.59 -2.80
N LYS A 292 28.26 -17.28 -2.13
CA LYS A 292 27.34 -18.25 -2.76
C LYS A 292 26.19 -17.61 -3.53
N GLY A 293 26.05 -16.28 -3.51
CA GLY A 293 25.02 -15.56 -4.25
C GLY A 293 23.59 -15.85 -3.76
N ILE A 294 23.40 -16.14 -2.47
CA ILE A 294 22.06 -16.31 -1.91
C ILE A 294 21.34 -14.95 -1.95
N THR A 295 20.26 -14.85 -2.72
CA THR A 295 19.46 -13.63 -2.88
C THR A 295 18.14 -13.66 -2.09
N ASN A 296 17.61 -14.85 -1.80
CA ASN A 296 16.41 -14.97 -0.99
C ASN A 296 16.73 -14.69 0.50
N TRP A 297 16.19 -13.59 1.03
CA TRP A 297 16.46 -13.15 2.41
C TRP A 297 15.99 -14.17 3.46
N GLN A 298 14.88 -14.91 3.23
CA GLN A 298 14.43 -15.94 4.18
C GLN A 298 15.49 -17.04 4.32
N SER A 299 16.01 -17.53 3.19
CA SER A 299 17.02 -18.58 3.13
C SER A 299 18.34 -18.12 3.76
N PHE A 300 18.72 -16.87 3.49
CA PHE A 300 19.90 -16.24 4.09
C PHE A 300 19.81 -16.24 5.62
N TRP A 301 18.75 -15.65 6.18
CA TRP A 301 18.59 -15.51 7.63
C TRP A 301 18.29 -16.84 8.32
N LYS A 302 17.57 -17.77 7.68
CA LYS A 302 17.38 -19.14 8.22
C LYS A 302 18.71 -19.88 8.31
N THR A 303 19.61 -19.73 7.34
CA THR A 303 20.93 -20.37 7.36
C THR A 303 21.84 -19.71 8.39
N ALA A 304 21.86 -18.38 8.44
CA ALA A 304 22.63 -17.60 9.41
C ALA A 304 22.22 -17.90 10.86
N LYS A 305 20.95 -18.26 11.11
CA LYS A 305 20.39 -18.50 12.45
C LYS A 305 21.17 -19.50 13.30
N LEU A 306 21.86 -20.48 12.70
CA LEU A 306 22.68 -21.44 13.45
C LEU A 306 23.85 -20.76 14.19
N LYS A 307 24.43 -19.71 13.60
CA LYS A 307 25.58 -18.98 14.13
C LYS A 307 25.20 -17.65 14.75
N CYS A 308 24.21 -16.97 14.16
CA CYS A 308 23.76 -15.65 14.57
C CYS A 308 22.25 -15.68 14.89
N PRO A 309 21.83 -16.41 15.94
CA PRO A 309 20.41 -16.63 16.23
C PRO A 309 19.65 -15.36 16.58
N LYS A 310 20.26 -14.40 17.29
CA LYS A 310 19.58 -13.19 17.77
C LYS A 310 19.33 -12.19 16.64
N LEU A 311 20.35 -11.92 15.84
CA LEU A 311 20.24 -11.05 14.68
C LEU A 311 19.30 -11.67 13.64
N SER A 312 19.41 -12.98 13.40
CA SER A 312 18.51 -13.66 12.45
C SER A 312 17.05 -13.64 12.93
N GLU A 313 16.79 -13.73 14.24
CA GLU A 313 15.43 -13.60 14.77
C GLU A 313 14.87 -12.19 14.54
N LEU A 314 15.66 -11.15 14.80
CA LEU A 314 15.29 -9.77 14.57
C LEU A 314 15.03 -9.48 13.08
N ALA A 315 15.95 -9.90 12.21
CA ALA A 315 15.82 -9.73 10.76
C ALA A 315 14.56 -10.42 10.22
N MET A 316 14.31 -11.67 10.61
CA MET A 316 13.10 -12.40 10.20
C MET A 316 11.82 -11.70 10.69
N LYS A 317 11.81 -11.18 11.93
CA LYS A 317 10.66 -10.42 12.45
C LYS A 317 10.38 -9.16 11.63
N LEU A 318 11.41 -8.37 11.33
CA LEU A 318 11.28 -7.09 10.61
C LEU A 318 10.92 -7.30 9.12
N LEU A 319 11.63 -8.18 8.42
CA LEU A 319 11.42 -8.43 6.98
C LEU A 319 10.07 -9.08 6.68
N LYS A 320 9.48 -9.77 7.66
CA LYS A 320 8.15 -10.38 7.52
C LYS A 320 6.99 -9.48 7.95
N ILE A 321 7.26 -8.27 8.43
CA ILE A 321 6.18 -7.28 8.66
C ILE A 321 5.58 -6.94 7.29
N PRO A 322 4.27 -7.12 7.09
CA PRO A 322 3.64 -6.79 5.81
C PRO A 322 3.70 -5.28 5.58
N ALA A 323 3.99 -4.87 4.35
CA ALA A 323 4.03 -3.45 4.01
C ALA A 323 2.65 -2.79 3.96
N SER A 324 1.58 -3.58 3.77
CA SER A 324 0.21 -3.08 3.72
C SER A 324 -0.81 -3.99 4.40
N SER A 325 -1.89 -3.37 4.91
CA SER A 325 -3.07 -4.04 5.45
C SER A 325 -4.14 -4.34 4.38
N VAL A 326 -3.86 -4.10 3.10
CA VAL A 326 -4.86 -4.14 2.01
C VAL A 326 -5.49 -5.51 1.81
N GLN A 327 -4.76 -6.59 2.12
CA GLN A 327 -5.34 -7.93 2.07
C GLN A 327 -6.55 -8.07 3.02
N ILE A 328 -6.48 -7.42 4.19
CA ILE A 328 -7.58 -7.36 5.16
C ILE A 328 -8.73 -6.53 4.60
N GLU A 329 -8.42 -5.36 4.03
CA GLU A 329 -9.44 -4.48 3.44
C GLU A 329 -10.19 -5.14 2.28
N ARG A 330 -9.48 -5.85 1.40
CA ARG A 330 -10.09 -6.63 0.31
C ARG A 330 -10.97 -7.76 0.84
N LEU A 331 -10.51 -8.43 1.90
CA LEU A 331 -11.28 -9.48 2.56
C LEU A 331 -12.60 -8.93 3.12
N PHE A 332 -12.55 -7.81 3.87
CA PHE A 332 -13.76 -7.18 4.42
C PHE A 332 -14.63 -6.50 3.37
N SER A 333 -14.04 -5.97 2.29
CA SER A 333 -14.80 -5.44 1.15
C SER A 333 -15.65 -6.53 0.49
N ASN A 334 -15.06 -7.70 0.22
CA ASN A 334 -15.81 -8.86 -0.28
C ASN A 334 -16.83 -9.35 0.74
N TRP A 335 -16.48 -9.29 2.02
CA TRP A 335 -17.38 -9.69 3.10
C TRP A 335 -18.63 -8.80 3.22
N SER A 336 -18.50 -7.51 2.92
CA SER A 336 -19.63 -6.55 2.97
C SER A 336 -20.79 -6.92 2.05
N TYR A 337 -20.55 -7.71 1.00
CA TYR A 337 -21.60 -8.24 0.13
C TYR A 337 -22.46 -9.31 0.82
N VAL A 338 -21.86 -10.06 1.75
CA VAL A 338 -22.48 -11.15 2.50
C VAL A 338 -23.12 -10.64 3.79
N HIS A 339 -22.40 -9.77 4.51
CA HIS A 339 -22.85 -9.22 5.78
C HIS A 339 -22.55 -7.72 5.88
N SER A 340 -23.61 -6.94 6.03
CA SER A 340 -23.54 -5.48 6.24
C SER A 340 -24.73 -5.02 7.08
N SER A 341 -24.76 -3.74 7.47
CA SER A 341 -25.92 -3.15 8.16
C SER A 341 -27.23 -3.32 7.38
N VAL A 342 -27.16 -3.36 6.04
CA VAL A 342 -28.30 -3.59 5.15
C VAL A 342 -28.58 -5.08 4.93
N ARG A 343 -27.54 -5.94 4.98
CA ARG A 343 -27.64 -7.39 4.78
C ARG A 343 -27.19 -8.14 6.04
N ASN A 344 -28.05 -8.22 7.05
CA ASN A 344 -27.73 -8.71 8.40
C ASN A 344 -28.53 -9.97 8.80
N ARG A 345 -28.94 -10.82 7.83
CA ARG A 345 -29.68 -12.07 8.12
C ARG A 345 -28.89 -13.08 8.96
N LEU A 346 -27.56 -12.97 8.97
CA LEU A 346 -26.68 -13.74 9.83
C LEU A 346 -26.31 -12.89 11.04
N THR A 347 -26.22 -13.50 12.22
CA THR A 347 -25.60 -12.83 13.37
C THR A 347 -24.11 -12.61 13.09
N PHE A 348 -23.52 -11.55 13.67
CA PHE A 348 -22.10 -11.26 13.51
C PHE A 348 -21.20 -12.48 13.82
N ASP A 349 -21.52 -13.24 14.87
CA ASP A 349 -20.72 -14.43 15.21
C ASP A 349 -20.80 -15.55 14.17
N ARG A 350 -21.97 -15.79 13.56
CA ARG A 350 -22.10 -16.75 12.46
C ARG A 350 -21.38 -16.24 11.22
N SER A 351 -21.51 -14.95 10.97
CA SER A 351 -20.90 -14.27 9.83
C SER A 351 -19.35 -14.32 9.94
N LYS A 352 -18.78 -14.00 11.09
CA LYS A 352 -17.36 -14.13 11.42
C LYS A 352 -16.81 -15.55 11.24
N LYS A 353 -17.56 -16.58 11.64
CA LYS A 353 -17.17 -17.99 11.42
C LYS A 353 -17.09 -18.35 9.94
N LEU A 354 -18.03 -17.87 9.13
CA LEU A 354 -17.98 -18.06 7.67
C LEU A 354 -16.78 -17.36 7.06
N LEU A 355 -16.46 -16.15 7.51
CA LEU A 355 -15.28 -15.42 7.05
C LEU A 355 -13.98 -16.19 7.35
N TYR A 356 -13.88 -16.78 8.55
CA TYR A 356 -12.77 -17.66 8.92
C TYR A 356 -12.64 -18.86 7.95
N VAL A 357 -13.73 -19.61 7.75
CA VAL A 357 -13.72 -20.78 6.84
C VAL A 357 -13.36 -20.38 5.42
N TYR A 358 -13.96 -19.32 4.90
CA TYR A 358 -13.67 -18.80 3.56
C TYR A 358 -12.19 -18.47 3.38
N TYR A 359 -11.61 -17.73 4.34
CA TYR A 359 -10.21 -17.33 4.25
C TYR A 359 -9.26 -18.53 4.38
N SER A 360 -9.54 -19.46 5.30
CA SER A 360 -8.76 -20.70 5.44
C SER A 360 -8.78 -21.56 4.17
N LEU A 361 -9.93 -21.71 3.51
CA LEU A 361 -10.04 -22.43 2.24
C LEU A 361 -9.24 -21.74 1.13
N LYS A 362 -9.37 -20.41 1.01
CA LYS A 362 -8.64 -19.62 0.01
C LYS A 362 -7.11 -19.77 0.14
N LEU A 363 -6.60 -19.77 1.37
CA LEU A 363 -5.17 -20.01 1.60
C LEU A 363 -4.74 -21.43 1.22
N THR A 364 -5.60 -22.41 1.47
CA THR A 364 -5.30 -23.82 1.14
C THR A 364 -5.27 -24.03 -0.37
N ASP A 365 -6.18 -23.40 -1.11
CA ASP A 365 -6.22 -23.50 -2.57
C ASP A 365 -5.03 -22.79 -3.22
N ASN A 366 -4.63 -21.62 -2.72
CA ASN A 366 -3.44 -20.92 -3.20
C ASN A 366 -2.15 -21.73 -3.02
N ASN A 367 -2.00 -22.40 -1.87
CA ASN A 367 -0.83 -23.25 -1.61
C ASN A 367 -0.79 -24.48 -2.54
N LYS A 368 -1.94 -25.01 -2.97
CA LYS A 368 -1.99 -26.12 -3.93
C LYS A 368 -1.64 -25.69 -5.36
N SER A 369 -1.92 -24.45 -5.74
CA SER A 369 -1.58 -23.92 -7.07
C SER A 369 -0.09 -23.57 -7.25
N GLU A 370 0.69 -23.50 -6.16
CA GLU A 370 2.15 -23.28 -6.20
C GLU A 370 2.96 -24.60 -6.23
N GLU A 371 2.30 -25.76 -6.10
CA GLU A 371 2.92 -27.10 -6.11
C GLU A 371 2.83 -27.82 -7.48
N TYR A 372 2.32 -27.15 -8.53
CA TYR A 372 2.29 -27.65 -9.92
C TYR A 372 3.01 -26.69 -10.85
#